data_AF-A0A951PQT3-F1
#
_entry.id   AF-A0A951PQT3-F1
#
_cell.length_a   1.000
_cell.length_b   1.000
_cell.length_c   1.000
_cell.angle_alpha   90.00
_cell.angle_beta   90.00
_cell.angle_gamma   90.00
#
_symmetry.space_group_name_H-M   'P 1'
#
loop_
_entity.id
_entity.type
_entity.pdbx_description
1 polymer ?
#
loop_
_entity_poly.entity_id
_entity_poly.type
_entity_poly.pdbx_seq_one_letter_code
_entity_poly.pdbx_strand_id
1 'polypeptide(L)'
;MSENRQNRQCVSIPADWSLPKFHLATQVQTTTVICNTTRIQTGEIVGLEYTKPDSYQVRWQGIKAGWSYIIKLDPDDPWYREEQTLYVEESNIRDLTTAA
;
A
#
# COMPACT_ATOMS: atom_id res chain seq x y z
N MET A 1 -9.00 30.92 16.83
CA MET A 1 -7.92 30.53 15.90
C MET A 1 -7.25 29.30 16.48
N SER A 2 -7.43 28.14 15.87
CA SER A 2 -6.83 26.88 16.34
C SER A 2 -6.06 26.26 15.18
N GLU A 3 -4.80 26.68 15.03
CA GLU A 3 -3.82 25.96 14.22
C GLU A 3 -3.50 24.63 14.92
N ASN A 4 -3.95 23.53 14.34
CA ASN A 4 -3.55 22.19 14.76
C ASN A 4 -2.13 21.93 14.21
N ARG A 5 -1.11 22.40 14.95
CA ARG A 5 0.31 22.45 14.56
C ARG A 5 1.11 21.20 14.92
N GLN A 6 0.47 20.07 15.19
CA GLN A 6 1.13 18.89 15.79
C GLN A 6 1.02 17.64 14.90
N ASN A 7 1.89 17.55 13.89
CA ASN A 7 2.52 16.32 13.35
C ASN A 7 2.96 16.51 11.89
N ARG A 8 3.89 17.45 11.65
CA ARG A 8 4.72 17.42 10.44
C ARG A 8 6.01 16.67 10.73
N GLN A 9 5.90 15.42 11.19
CA GLN A 9 7.06 14.53 11.24
C GLN A 9 7.44 14.17 9.81
N CYS A 10 8.26 15.02 9.20
CA CYS A 10 8.89 14.73 7.92
C CYS A 10 10.05 13.77 8.21
N VAL A 11 9.89 12.51 7.80
CA VAL A 11 11.01 11.57 7.81
C VAL A 11 11.87 11.88 6.59
N SER A 12 13.15 12.19 6.81
CA SER A 12 14.11 12.34 5.74
C SER A 12 14.31 10.99 5.07
N ILE A 13 13.78 10.85 3.86
CA ILE A 13 13.93 9.65 3.07
C ILE A 13 15.35 9.63 2.48
N PRO A 14 16.11 8.53 2.59
CA PRO A 14 17.41 8.41 1.93
C PRO A 14 17.34 8.76 0.44
N ALA A 15 18.40 9.36 -0.10
CA ALA A 15 18.41 9.87 -1.48
C ALA A 15 18.24 8.76 -2.55
N ASP A 16 18.48 7.52 -2.18
CA ASP A 16 18.31 6.30 -2.98
C ASP A 16 16.88 5.73 -2.96
N TRP A 17 15.99 6.26 -2.10
CA TRP A 17 14.59 5.84 -2.09
C TRP A 17 13.81 6.60 -3.15
N SER A 18 13.17 5.86 -4.07
CA SER A 18 12.11 6.42 -4.89
C SER A 18 10.95 6.87 -4.00
N LEU A 19 10.26 7.95 -4.33
CA LEU A 19 9.01 8.31 -3.65
C LEU A 19 7.92 7.26 -3.94
N PRO A 20 6.98 7.01 -3.01
CA PRO A 20 5.86 6.11 -3.26
C PRO A 20 4.95 6.73 -4.33
N LYS A 21 4.44 5.89 -5.26
CA LYS A 21 3.49 6.35 -6.29
C LYS A 21 2.13 6.73 -5.72
N PHE A 22 1.71 6.06 -4.63
CA PHE A 22 0.42 6.29 -4.00
C PHE A 22 0.60 6.82 -2.58
N HIS A 23 -0.42 7.51 -2.07
CA HIS A 23 -0.37 8.15 -0.76
C HIS A 23 -1.37 7.49 0.20
N LEU A 24 -1.21 7.77 1.49
CA LEU A 24 -2.20 7.38 2.50
C LEU A 24 -3.55 8.03 2.16
N ALA A 25 -4.64 7.34 2.51
CA ALA A 25 -6.01 7.71 2.22
C ALA A 25 -6.39 7.76 0.73
N THR A 26 -5.53 7.31 -0.17
CA THR A 26 -5.88 7.14 -1.58
C THR A 26 -6.76 5.91 -1.76
N GLN A 27 -7.88 6.10 -2.46
CA GLN A 27 -8.75 5.02 -2.91
C GLN A 27 -8.15 4.34 -4.13
N VAL A 28 -7.95 3.02 -4.04
CA VAL A 28 -7.25 2.24 -5.04
C VAL A 28 -7.97 0.94 -5.34
N GLN A 29 -7.66 0.42 -6.52
CA GLN A 29 -8.02 -0.92 -6.92
C GLN A 29 -6.77 -1.81 -6.89
N THR A 30 -6.85 -2.94 -6.21
CA THR A 30 -5.76 -3.90 -6.09
C THR A 30 -6.11 -5.24 -6.71
N THR A 31 -5.12 -5.86 -7.36
CA THR A 31 -5.23 -7.25 -7.82
C THR A 31 -4.60 -8.20 -6.82
N THR A 32 -5.40 -9.09 -6.24
CA THR A 32 -4.93 -10.16 -5.34
C THR A 32 -5.14 -11.53 -5.97
N VAL A 33 -4.29 -12.49 -5.61
CA VAL A 33 -4.48 -13.90 -5.98
C VAL A 33 -4.75 -14.69 -4.72
N ILE A 34 -5.98 -15.19 -4.59
CA ILE A 34 -6.40 -16.03 -3.46
C ILE A 34 -6.81 -17.39 -4.02
N CYS A 35 -6.18 -18.47 -3.54
CA CYS A 35 -6.46 -19.85 -3.98
C CYS A 35 -6.47 -20.02 -5.51
N ASN A 36 -5.46 -19.51 -6.21
CA ASN A 36 -5.32 -19.51 -7.67
C ASN A 36 -6.41 -18.72 -8.44
N THR A 37 -7.22 -17.93 -7.75
CA THR A 37 -8.19 -17.03 -8.36
C THR A 37 -7.67 -15.61 -8.28
N THR A 38 -7.43 -14.98 -9.42
CA THR A 38 -7.14 -13.55 -9.52
C THR A 38 -8.40 -12.75 -9.27
N ARG A 39 -8.32 -11.76 -8.38
CA ARG A 39 -9.43 -10.90 -8.00
C ARG A 39 -9.01 -9.46 -7.99
N ILE A 40 -9.98 -8.62 -8.26
CA ILE A 40 -9.85 -7.17 -8.24
C ILE A 40 -10.69 -6.69 -7.07
N GLN A 41 -10.05 -5.99 -6.14
CA GLN A 41 -10.67 -5.50 -4.91
C GLN A 41 -10.42 -4.01 -4.78
N THR A 42 -11.33 -3.29 -4.14
CA THR A 42 -11.21 -1.86 -3.90
C THR A 42 -10.96 -1.60 -2.41
N GLY A 43 -10.21 -0.55 -2.11
CA GLY A 43 -9.99 -0.13 -0.74
C GLY A 43 -9.11 1.11 -0.63
N GLU A 44 -8.80 1.45 0.61
CA GLU A 44 -8.03 2.63 0.98
C GLU A 44 -6.63 2.25 1.45
N ILE A 45 -5.61 3.01 1.02
CA ILE A 45 -4.24 2.85 1.53
C ILE A 45 -4.16 3.42 2.94
N VAL A 46 -3.88 2.56 3.92
CA VAL A 46 -3.75 2.91 5.34
C VAL A 46 -2.32 2.81 5.87
N GLY A 47 -1.39 2.27 5.08
CA GLY A 47 0.02 2.17 5.44
C GLY A 47 0.95 1.98 4.25
N LEU A 48 2.21 2.34 4.45
CA LEU A 48 3.28 2.34 3.44
C LEU A 48 4.54 1.77 4.07
N GLU A 49 5.18 0.82 3.40
CA GLU A 49 6.44 0.23 3.84
C GLU A 49 7.44 0.18 2.68
N TYR A 50 8.70 0.53 2.94
CA TYR A 50 9.78 0.42 1.96
C TYR A 50 10.77 -0.66 2.36
N THR A 51 10.94 -1.64 1.48
CA THR A 51 11.91 -2.72 1.67
C THR A 51 13.16 -2.46 0.85
N LYS A 52 14.31 -2.29 1.50
CA LYS A 52 15.59 -2.07 0.80
C LYS A 52 16.04 -3.32 0.03
N PRO A 53 16.64 -3.17 -1.18
CA PRO A 53 17.14 -4.30 -1.97
C PRO A 53 18.16 -5.19 -1.26
N ASP A 54 18.95 -4.63 -0.34
CA ASP A 54 19.98 -5.33 0.40
C ASP A 54 19.49 -5.93 1.72
N SER A 55 18.22 -5.73 2.08
CA SER A 55 17.65 -6.25 3.32
C SER A 55 17.61 -7.77 3.36
N TYR A 56 17.65 -8.33 4.58
CA TYR A 56 17.53 -9.78 4.81
C TYR A 56 16.22 -10.35 4.23
N GLN A 57 15.13 -9.60 4.34
CA GLN A 57 13.81 -9.95 3.80
C GLN A 57 13.86 -10.19 2.28
N VAL A 58 14.53 -9.32 1.53
CA VAL A 58 14.69 -9.49 0.08
C VAL A 58 15.62 -10.65 -0.24
N ARG A 59 16.76 -10.73 0.44
CA ARG A 59 17.80 -11.72 0.14
C ARG A 59 17.39 -13.16 0.47
N TRP A 60 16.59 -13.36 1.52
CA TRP A 60 16.35 -14.68 2.08
C TRP A 60 14.88 -15.08 2.18
N GLN A 61 13.94 -14.13 2.20
CA GLN A 61 12.51 -14.42 2.34
C GLN A 61 11.73 -14.26 1.02
N GLY A 62 12.40 -13.92 -0.08
CA GLY A 62 11.78 -13.79 -1.40
C GLY A 62 10.84 -12.59 -1.53
N ILE A 63 10.92 -11.62 -0.60
CA ILE A 63 10.16 -10.37 -0.68
C ILE A 63 10.79 -9.47 -1.75
N LYS A 64 9.99 -8.81 -2.55
CA LYS A 64 10.50 -7.87 -3.55
C LYS A 64 10.89 -6.54 -2.89
N ALA A 65 12.01 -5.97 -3.33
CA ALA A 65 12.44 -4.65 -2.90
C ALA A 65 11.51 -3.55 -3.43
N GLY A 66 11.39 -2.45 -2.69
CA GLY A 66 10.60 -1.27 -3.07
C GLY A 66 9.42 -1.01 -2.13
N TRP A 67 8.47 -0.19 -2.61
CA TRP A 67 7.27 0.16 -1.85
C TRP A 67 6.25 -0.96 -1.85
N SER A 68 5.74 -1.23 -0.66
CA SER A 68 4.58 -2.07 -0.42
C SER A 68 3.53 -1.26 0.34
N TYR A 69 2.28 -1.60 0.09
CA TYR A 69 1.14 -0.82 0.53
C TYR A 69 0.23 -1.72 1.37
N ILE A 70 -0.29 -1.13 2.43
CA ILE A 70 -1.22 -1.74 3.36
C ILE A 70 -2.59 -1.19 3.00
N ILE A 71 -3.46 -2.06 2.47
CA ILE A 71 -4.78 -1.66 1.96
C ILE A 71 -5.86 -2.19 2.90
N LYS A 72 -6.72 -1.27 3.37
CA LYS A 72 -7.98 -1.58 4.05
C LYS A 72 -9.06 -1.73 2.98
N LEU A 73 -9.55 -2.95 2.82
CA LEU A 73 -10.59 -3.27 1.84
C LEU A 73 -11.94 -2.63 2.19
N ASP A 74 -12.74 -2.36 1.17
CA ASP A 74 -14.11 -1.90 1.36
C ASP A 74 -14.95 -2.98 2.05
N PRO A 75 -15.79 -2.61 3.05
CA PRO A 75 -16.62 -3.56 3.78
C PRO A 75 -17.71 -4.20 2.92
N ASP A 76 -18.05 -3.57 1.79
CA ASP A 76 -19.00 -4.09 0.80
C ASP A 76 -18.36 -5.12 -0.15
N ASP A 77 -17.05 -5.36 -0.08
CA ASP A 77 -16.42 -6.45 -0.83
C ASP A 77 -17.00 -7.80 -0.33
N PRO A 78 -17.54 -8.66 -1.21
CA PRO A 78 -18.14 -9.94 -0.82
C PRO A 78 -17.21 -10.89 -0.05
N TRP A 79 -15.91 -10.62 -0.08
CA TRP A 79 -14.86 -11.39 0.58
C TRP A 79 -14.17 -10.63 1.70
N TYR A 80 -14.67 -9.45 2.05
CA TYR A 80 -14.25 -8.72 3.22
C TYR A 80 -14.44 -9.61 4.46
N ARG A 81 -13.35 -9.85 5.18
CA ARG A 81 -13.41 -10.27 6.58
C ARG A 81 -12.97 -9.07 7.40
N GLU A 82 -13.71 -8.74 8.46
CA GLU A 82 -13.28 -7.72 9.41
C GLU A 82 -11.80 -7.95 9.78
N GLU A 83 -11.02 -6.87 9.76
CA GLU A 83 -9.57 -6.83 10.01
C GLU A 83 -8.65 -7.26 8.84
N GLN A 84 -9.17 -7.56 7.65
CA GLN A 84 -8.30 -7.95 6.54
C GLN A 84 -7.52 -6.76 5.98
N THR A 85 -6.23 -6.80 6.25
CA THR A 85 -5.25 -5.85 5.73
C THR A 85 -4.40 -6.55 4.69
N LEU A 86 -4.39 -6.03 3.47
CA LEU A 86 -3.61 -6.62 2.38
C LEU A 86 -2.25 -5.94 2.25
N TYR A 87 -1.19 -6.75 2.20
CA TYR A 87 0.15 -6.30 1.83
C TYR A 87 0.34 -6.50 0.33
N VAL A 88 0.46 -5.40 -0.41
CA VAL A 88 0.45 -5.43 -1.87
C VAL A 88 1.65 -4.67 -2.43
N GLU A 89 2.36 -5.29 -3.37
CA GLU A 89 3.39 -4.61 -4.15
C GLU A 89 2.80 -3.50 -5.02
N GLU A 90 3.54 -2.39 -5.18
CA GLU A 90 3.12 -1.24 -5.98
C GLU A 90 2.59 -1.59 -7.39
N SER A 91 3.14 -2.62 -8.04
CA SER A 91 2.75 -3.02 -9.41
C SER A 91 1.33 -3.58 -9.52
N ASN A 92 0.70 -3.95 -8.41
CA ASN A 92 -0.63 -4.55 -8.37
C ASN A 92 -1.73 -3.55 -7.96
N ILE A 93 -1.40 -2.26 -7.91
CA ILE A 93 -2.29 -1.18 -7.45
C ILE A 93 -2.58 -0.23 -8.60
N ARG A 94 -3.83 0.23 -8.70
CA ARG A 94 -4.30 1.23 -9.66
C ARG A 94 -5.06 2.33 -8.92
N ASP A 95 -4.81 3.58 -9.31
CA ASP A 95 -5.56 4.73 -8.80
C ASP A 95 -6.97 4.75 -9.39
N LEU A 96 -7.98 5.01 -8.55
CA LEU A 96 -9.36 5.14 -8.99
C LEU A 96 -9.73 6.57 -9.39
N THR A 97 -8.91 7.57 -9.05
CA THR A 97 -9.18 8.99 -9.35
C THR A 97 -8.85 9.39 -10.79
N THR A 98 -8.10 8.57 -11.53
CA THR A 98 -7.73 8.85 -12.94
C THR A 98 -8.73 8.30 -13.98
N ALA A 99 -9.87 7.76 -13.55
CA ALA A 99 -10.87 7.13 -14.41
C ALA A 99 -12.12 8.01 -14.69
N ALA A 100 -11.98 9.34 -14.64
CA ALA A 100 -13.04 10.31 -14.98
C ALA A 100 -12.77 11.01 -16.32
#